data_AF-A0A2N5Z2H7-F1
#
_entry.id   AF-A0A2N5Z2H7-F1
#
_cell.length_a   1.000
_cell.length_b   1.000
_cell.length_c   1.000
_cell.angle_alpha   90.00
_cell.angle_beta   90.00
_cell.angle_gamma   90.00
#
_symmetry.space_group_name_H-M   'P 1'
#
loop_
_entity.id
_entity.type
_entity.pdbx_description
1 polymer ?
#
loop_
_entity_poly.entity_id
_entity_poly.type
_entity_poly.pdbx_seq_one_letter_code
_entity_poly.pdbx_strand_id
1 'polypeptide(L)' 'MKVFFIIAFLCIVTATFSQKLQLQNSTFTDVDGNVYDLFDELESGKTVVIDFFSYYCSTCQENTPVLDSIWQTTSIDQDV' A
#
# COMPACT_ATOMS: atom_id res chain seq x y z
N MET A 1 10.65 13.84 42.86
CA MET A 1 10.09 14.79 41.86
C MET A 1 10.78 14.73 40.49
N LYS A 2 12.12 14.69 40.38
CA LYS A 2 12.84 14.59 39.08
C LYS A 2 12.55 13.30 38.27
N VAL A 3 12.47 12.15 38.93
CA VAL A 3 12.23 10.85 38.27
C VAL A 3 10.83 10.76 37.66
N PHE A 4 9.83 11.38 38.28
CA PHE A 4 8.46 11.42 37.76
C PHE A 4 8.38 12.20 36.44
N PHE A 5 9.11 13.32 36.33
CA PHE A 5 9.21 14.09 35.09
C PHE A 5 9.94 13.31 33.98
N ILE A 6 10.97 12.52 34.32
CA ILE A 6 11.71 11.69 33.34
C ILE A 6 10.83 10.56 32.81
N ILE A 7 10.05 9.90 33.67
CA ILE A 7 9.13 8.82 33.24
C ILE A 7 8.00 9.38 32.37
N ALA A 8 7.43 10.53 32.73
CA ALA A 8 6.39 11.19 31.92
C ALA A 8 6.93 11.60 30.54
N PHE A 9 8.15 12.14 30.47
CA PHE A 9 8.79 12.50 29.21
C PHE A 9 9.08 11.28 28.33
N LEU A 10 9.52 10.16 28.91
CA LEU A 10 9.80 8.91 28.19
C LEU A 10 8.52 8.31 27.55
N CYS A 11 7.38 8.34 28.25
CA CYS A 11 6.11 7.84 27.73
C CYS A 11 5.56 8.68 26.56
N ILE A 12 5.77 10.00 26.58
CA ILE A 12 5.34 10.90 25.49
C ILE A 12 6.13 10.61 24.20
N VAL A 13 7.44 10.35 24.32
CA VAL A 13 8.28 10.01 23.14
C VAL A 13 7.82 8.70 22.50
N THR A 14 7.48 7.67 23.28
CA THR A 14 6.98 6.39 22.73
C THR A 14 5.62 6.49 22.04
N ALA A 15 4.80 7.50 22.38
CA ALA A 15 3.51 7.72 21.74
C ALA A 15 3.62 8.42 20.36
N THR A 16 4.79 8.97 20.03
CA THR A 16 5.02 9.67 18.75
C THR A 16 5.55 8.79 17.63
N PHE A 17 5.85 7.51 17.91
CA PHE A 17 6.44 6.59 16.91
C PHE A 17 5.41 5.62 16.33
N SER A 18 4.43 6.15 15.60
CA SER A 18 3.76 5.45 14.48
C SER A 18 2.84 6.46 13.80
N GLN A 19 3.33 7.13 12.77
CA GLN A 19 2.42 7.88 11.90
C GLN A 19 1.64 6.82 11.14
N LYS A 20 0.35 6.64 11.47
CA LYS A 20 -0.54 5.85 10.63
C LYS A 20 -0.51 6.50 9.26
N LEU A 21 0.08 5.82 8.28
CA LEU A 21 -0.04 6.20 6.88
C LEU A 21 -1.49 5.93 6.48
N GLN A 22 -2.35 6.93 6.64
CA GLN A 22 -3.69 6.89 6.06
C GLN A 22 -3.53 7.20 4.58
N LEU A 23 -3.71 6.18 3.75
CA LEU A 23 -3.77 6.35 2.31
C LEU A 23 -5.02 7.16 1.97
N GLN A 24 -4.86 8.28 1.28
CA GLN A 24 -5.98 9.08 0.80
C GLN A 24 -6.62 8.38 -0.40
N ASN A 25 -7.95 8.44 -0.52
CA ASN A 25 -8.62 7.92 -1.71
C ASN A 25 -8.04 8.59 -2.96
N SER A 26 -7.68 7.77 -3.92
CA SER A 26 -6.95 8.17 -5.12
C SER A 26 -7.51 7.39 -6.30
N THR A 27 -7.73 8.10 -7.41
CA THR A 27 -8.13 7.50 -8.69
C THR A 27 -6.89 7.28 -9.56
N PHE A 28 -6.78 6.10 -10.16
CA PHE A 28 -5.70 5.75 -11.07
C PHE A 28 -6.25 5.49 -12.47
N THR A 29 -5.49 5.84 -13.49
CA THR A 29 -5.81 5.55 -14.89
C THR A 29 -4.77 4.61 -15.46
N ASP A 30 -5.22 3.49 -16.03
CA ASP A 30 -4.33 2.52 -16.67
C ASP A 30 -3.88 2.97 -18.08
N VAL A 31 -3.14 2.10 -18.76
CA VAL A 31 -2.63 2.36 -20.12
C VAL A 31 -3.71 2.29 -21.21
N ASP A 32 -4.86 1.69 -20.92
CA ASP A 32 -6.00 1.55 -21.83
C ASP A 32 -7.05 2.67 -21.61
N GLY A 33 -6.86 3.51 -20.59
CA GLY A 33 -7.72 4.64 -20.24
C GLY A 33 -8.84 4.30 -19.26
N ASN A 34 -8.84 3.12 -18.65
CA ASN A 34 -9.80 2.76 -17.60
C ASN A 34 -9.45 3.50 -16.30
N VAL A 35 -10.47 3.99 -15.60
CA VAL A 35 -10.33 4.70 -14.33
C VAL A 35 -10.74 3.78 -13.19
N TYR A 36 -9.84 3.64 -12.21
CA TYR A 36 -10.05 2.85 -11.00
C TYR A 36 -10.02 3.75 -9.78
N ASP A 37 -11.06 3.71 -8.96
CA ASP A 37 -11.05 4.30 -7.63
C ASP A 37 -10.55 3.28 -6.62
N LEU A 38 -9.49 3.62 -5.88
CA LEU A 38 -8.85 2.68 -4.97
C LEU A 38 -9.80 2.16 -3.89
N PHE A 39 -10.67 3.01 -3.37
CA PHE A 39 -11.55 2.62 -2.28
C PHE A 39 -12.73 1.80 -2.81
N ASP A 40 -13.24 2.08 -4.00
CA ASP A 40 -14.25 1.23 -4.64
C ASP A 40 -13.71 -0.21 -4.86
N GLU A 41 -12.47 -0.35 -5.32
CA GLU A 41 -11.83 -1.65 -5.49
C GLU A 41 -11.68 -2.41 -4.15
N LEU A 42 -11.27 -1.72 -3.09
CA LEU A 42 -11.17 -2.32 -1.75
C LEU A 42 -12.55 -2.68 -1.16
N GLU A 43 -13.55 -1.83 -1.35
CA GLU A 43 -14.93 -2.07 -0.90
C GLU A 43 -15.59 -3.24 -1.64
N SER A 44 -15.17 -3.51 -2.88
CA SER A 44 -15.59 -4.70 -3.64
C SER A 44 -15.02 -6.03 -3.12
N GLY A 45 -14.17 -5.99 -2.09
CA GLY A 45 -13.58 -7.18 -1.47
C GLY A 45 -12.29 -7.64 -2.15
N LYS A 46 -11.71 -6.85 -3.05
CA LYS A 46 -10.42 -7.16 -3.67
C LYS A 46 -9.25 -6.85 -2.74
N THR A 47 -8.19 -7.64 -2.86
CA THR A 47 -6.90 -7.29 -2.25
C THR A 47 -6.10 -6.47 -3.27
N VAL A 48 -5.81 -5.21 -2.94
CA VAL A 48 -5.06 -4.31 -3.84
C VAL A 48 -3.58 -4.27 -3.44
N VAL A 49 -2.70 -4.56 -4.41
CA VAL A 49 -1.25 -4.43 -4.29
C VAL A 49 -0.79 -3.26 -5.15
N ILE A 50 -0.07 -2.30 -4.54
CA ILE A 50 0.49 -1.14 -5.24
C ILE A 50 2.01 -1.33 -5.34
N ASP A 51 2.50 -1.54 -6.56
CA ASP A 51 3.93 -1.63 -6.86
C ASP A 51 4.46 -0.28 -7.41
N PHE A 52 5.44 0.29 -6.72
CA PHE A 52 6.07 1.54 -7.12
C PHE A 52 7.32 1.25 -7.94
N PHE A 53 7.19 1.34 -9.26
CA PHE A 53 8.27 1.06 -10.20
C PHE A 53 8.57 2.23 -11.14
N SER A 54 9.61 2.06 -11.95
CA SER A 54 9.88 2.92 -13.10
C SER A 54 10.36 2.09 -14.28
N TYR A 55 10.09 2.53 -15.51
CA TYR A 55 10.46 1.81 -16.72
C TYR A 55 11.98 1.65 -16.90
N TYR A 56 12.80 2.50 -16.27
CA TYR A 56 14.26 2.43 -16.34
C TYR A 56 14.90 1.64 -15.18
N CYS A 57 14.09 1.02 -14.32
CA CYS A 57 14.57 0.22 -13.20
C CYS A 57 14.75 -1.24 -13.64
N SER A 58 16.00 -1.68 -13.87
CA SER A 58 16.30 -3.05 -14.33
C SER A 58 15.73 -4.13 -13.42
N THR A 59 15.92 -4.00 -12.11
CA THR A 59 15.40 -4.98 -11.13
C THR A 59 13.88 -5.00 -11.09
N CYS A 60 13.22 -3.86 -11.38
CA CYS A 60 11.77 -3.81 -11.45
C CYS A 60 11.28 -4.60 -12.66
N GLN A 61 11.91 -4.39 -13.84
CA GLN A 61 11.57 -5.12 -15.06
C GLN A 61 11.75 -6.63 -14.93
N GLU A 62 12.81 -7.08 -14.23
CA GLU A 62 13.05 -8.50 -13.97
C GLU A 62 11.97 -9.13 -13.07
N ASN A 63 11.40 -8.35 -12.15
CA ASN A 63 10.40 -8.83 -11.19
C ASN A 63 8.95 -8.67 -11.67
N THR A 64 8.67 -7.79 -12.65
CA THR A 64 7.33 -7.58 -13.20
C THR A 64 6.63 -8.87 -13.63
N PRO A 65 7.28 -9.82 -14.33
CA PRO A 65 6.64 -11.09 -14.72
C PRO A 65 6.18 -11.94 -13.54
N VAL A 66 6.90 -11.85 -12.41
CA VAL A 66 6.52 -12.58 -11.19
C VAL A 66 5.25 -11.97 -10.60
N LEU A 67 5.17 -10.65 -10.50
CA LEU A 67 3.98 -9.95 -10.01
C LEU A 67 2.76 -10.22 -10.91
N ASP A 68 2.96 -10.19 -12.23
CA ASP A 68 1.92 -10.50 -13.22
C ASP A 68 1.41 -11.95 -13.08
N SER A 69 2.31 -12.91 -12.82
CA SER A 69 1.88 -14.30 -12.56
C SER A 69 1.01 -14.42 -11.31
N ILE A 70 1.35 -13.70 -10.24
CA ILE A 70 0.56 -13.69 -9.00
C ILE A 70 -0.82 -13.10 -9.29
N TRP A 71 -0.88 -11.96 -9.99
CA TRP A 71 -2.14 -11.33 -10.38
C TRP A 71 -3.01 -12.32 -11.17
N GLN A 72 -2.49 -12.91 -12.24
CA GLN A 72 -3.24 -13.87 -13.07
C GLN A 72 -3.72 -15.10 -12.29
N THR A 73 -2.94 -15.60 -11.33
CA THR A 73 -3.37 -16.75 -10.52
C THR A 73 -4.43 -16.40 -9.47
N THR A 74 -4.40 -15.18 -8.94
CA THR A 74 -5.28 -14.76 -7.83
C THR A 74 -6.54 -14.05 -8.32
N SER A 75 -6.48 -13.38 -9.48
CA SER A 75 -7.62 -12.69 -10.08
C SER A 75 -8.68 -13.67 -10.59
N ILE A 76 -8.30 -14.88 -10.99
CA ILE A 76 -9.25 -15.93 -11.43
C ILE A 76 -10.16 -16.40 -10.28
N ASP A 77 -9.70 -16.29 -9.03
CA ASP A 77 -10.50 -16.67 -7.85
C ASP A 77 -11.50 -15.58 -7.41
N GLN A 78 -11.35 -14.33 -7.87
CA GLN A 78 -12.19 -13.20 -7.45
C GLN A 78 -13.39 -12.91 -8.38
N ASP A 79 -13.57 -13.68 -9.45
CA ASP A 79 -14.68 -13.56 -10.42
C ASP A 79 -15.83 -14.58 -10.18
N VAL A 80 -15.92 -15.20 -8.98
CA VAL A 80 -16.99 -16.11 -8.55
C VAL A 80 -17.82 -15.55 -7.41
#